data_AF-A0AAF3EAM4-F1
#
_entry.id   AF-A0AAF3EAM4-F1
#
_cell.length_a   1.000
_cell.length_b   1.000
_cell.length_c   1.000
_cell.angle_alpha   90.00
_cell.angle_beta   90.00
_cell.angle_gamma   90.00
#
_symmetry.space_group_name_H-M   'P 1'
#
loop_
_entity.id
_entity.type
_entity.pdbx_description
1 polymer ?
#
loop_
_entity_poly.entity_id
_entity_poly.type
_entity_poly.pdbx_seq_one_letter_code
_entity_poly.pdbx_strand_id
1 'polypeptide(L)'
;MSARIYFDNDDGEYHSFVDDADPENDYDDHYNPNKHPNAYMERMQAVPFHGETTYQDAYPWKEPQIPKRRRSASGRDLPPFYDDTTNKVDYIPKVPKATKTFKPKYEGLSNEIPFHGQTSHKVDYVPRQAQRQKAIKKESNLGPSNADFHGKTLHQLDYDGRKGERAKPTRVQSEPLFPKTNTIDSTTHKASYVRLKNENCPAEAILNKARGWVVK
;
A
#
# COMPACT_ATOMS: atom_id res chain seq x y z
N MET A 1 15.25 20.78 37.78
CA MET A 1 14.32 19.64 37.59
C MET A 1 14.09 19.49 36.10
N SER A 2 14.49 18.34 35.55
CA SER A 2 14.40 18.00 34.13
C SER A 2 12.95 17.69 33.77
N ALA A 3 12.41 18.34 32.73
CA ALA A 3 11.09 18.04 32.21
C ALA A 3 11.22 17.08 31.03
N ARG A 4 10.83 15.82 31.26
CA ARG A 4 10.56 14.83 30.22
C ARG A 4 9.30 15.27 29.48
N ILE A 5 9.39 15.34 28.16
CA ILE A 5 8.25 15.56 27.27
C ILE A 5 7.71 14.16 26.93
N TYR A 6 6.49 13.87 27.35
CA TYR A 6 5.77 12.69 26.87
C TYR A 6 5.10 13.07 25.55
N PHE A 7 5.39 12.29 24.51
CA PHE A 7 4.60 12.29 23.29
C PHE A 7 3.57 11.19 23.47
N ASP A 8 2.29 11.57 23.56
CA ASP A 8 1.18 10.63 23.47
C ASP A 8 1.15 10.12 22.01
N ASN A 9 1.55 8.87 21.83
CA ASN A 9 1.33 8.15 20.59
C ASN A 9 -0.07 7.55 20.69
N ASP A 10 -1.05 8.19 20.05
CA ASP A 10 -2.33 7.54 19.74
C ASP A 10 -2.08 6.54 18.60
N ASP A 11 -1.85 5.28 18.97
CA ASP A 11 -1.82 4.11 18.11
C ASP A 11 -3.24 3.72 17.71
N GLY A 12 -3.84 4.52 16.83
CA GLY A 12 -5.08 4.18 16.12
C GLY A 12 -4.83 3.04 15.13
N GLU A 13 -5.06 1.81 15.59
CA GLU A 13 -5.09 0.56 14.83
C GLU A 13 -6.08 0.64 13.66
N TYR A 14 -5.55 0.81 12.44
CA TYR A 14 -6.32 0.80 11.20
C TYR A 14 -6.69 -0.66 10.87
N HIS A 15 -7.81 -1.15 11.39
CA HIS A 15 -8.40 -2.39 10.90
C HIS A 15 -9.00 -2.14 9.51
N SER A 16 -8.24 -2.46 8.47
CA SER A 16 -8.75 -2.57 7.11
C SER A 16 -9.80 -3.69 7.07
N PHE A 17 -11.04 -3.30 6.84
CA PHE A 17 -12.15 -4.17 6.47
C PHE A 17 -11.76 -4.97 5.22
N VAL A 18 -11.49 -6.27 5.40
CA VAL A 18 -11.34 -7.20 4.29
C VAL A 18 -12.74 -7.69 3.98
N ASP A 19 -13.24 -7.36 2.79
CA ASP A 19 -14.42 -7.98 2.22
C ASP A 19 -14.16 -9.49 2.12
N ASP A 20 -14.82 -10.25 3.00
CA ASP A 20 -14.90 -11.70 2.90
C ASP A 20 -15.77 -12.09 1.70
N ALA A 21 -15.19 -12.95 0.86
CA ALA A 21 -15.80 -13.79 -0.17
C ALA A 21 -16.09 -13.16 -1.55
N ASP A 22 -15.06 -13.16 -2.40
CA ASP A 22 -15.23 -13.62 -3.78
C ASP A 22 -14.83 -15.11 -3.86
N PRO A 23 -15.71 -16.01 -4.32
CA PRO A 23 -15.46 -17.45 -4.40
C PRO A 23 -14.73 -17.81 -5.71
N GLU A 24 -13.86 -18.81 -5.62
CA GLU A 24 -13.17 -19.48 -6.73
C GLU A 24 -12.11 -18.64 -7.47
N ASN A 25 -10.91 -18.61 -6.91
CA ASN A 25 -9.70 -18.57 -7.72
C ASN A 25 -8.91 -19.86 -7.48
N ASP A 26 -9.24 -20.87 -8.28
CA ASP A 26 -8.60 -22.19 -8.39
C ASP A 26 -7.28 -22.09 -9.17
N TYR A 27 -6.39 -21.19 -8.74
CA TYR A 27 -5.07 -21.00 -9.34
C TYR A 27 -3.97 -21.55 -8.43
N ASP A 28 -3.86 -22.88 -8.47
CA ASP A 28 -2.63 -23.68 -8.55
C ASP A 28 -1.42 -23.22 -7.72
N ASP A 29 -1.46 -23.55 -6.43
CA ASP A 29 -0.38 -23.26 -5.46
C ASP A 29 0.72 -24.35 -5.41
N HIS A 30 0.91 -25.15 -6.47
CA HIS A 30 1.89 -26.26 -6.46
C HIS A 30 2.69 -26.43 -7.76
N TYR A 31 3.46 -25.43 -8.16
CA TYR A 31 4.62 -25.67 -9.05
C TYR A 31 5.93 -25.14 -8.45
N ASN A 32 6.63 -26.01 -7.72
CA ASN A 32 8.03 -25.82 -7.39
C ASN A 32 8.87 -26.75 -8.29
N PRO A 33 9.55 -26.21 -9.33
CA PRO A 33 10.31 -27.02 -10.29
C PRO A 33 11.52 -27.74 -9.69
N ASN A 34 11.88 -27.46 -8.43
CA ASN A 34 13.00 -28.10 -7.74
C ASN A 34 12.58 -29.29 -6.87
N LYS A 35 11.30 -29.72 -6.90
CA LYS A 35 10.75 -30.75 -5.99
C LYS A 35 10.51 -32.15 -6.61
N HIS A 36 11.07 -32.44 -7.79
CA HIS A 36 11.09 -33.81 -8.31
C HIS A 36 12.49 -34.44 -8.21
N PRO A 37 12.79 -35.21 -7.16
CA PRO A 37 13.82 -36.22 -7.25
C PRO A 37 13.23 -37.41 -8.04
N ASN A 38 13.65 -37.51 -9.30
CA ASN A 38 13.78 -38.77 -10.04
C ASN A 38 12.55 -39.71 -10.07
N ALA A 39 11.59 -39.45 -10.94
CA ALA A 39 10.67 -40.51 -11.37
C ALA A 39 10.12 -40.21 -12.78
N TYR A 40 10.46 -41.08 -13.74
CA TYR A 40 9.92 -41.14 -15.10
C TYR A 40 10.24 -39.95 -16.04
N MET A 41 11.52 -39.77 -16.33
CA MET A 41 11.91 -39.49 -17.72
C MET A 41 12.73 -40.68 -18.20
N GLU A 42 12.20 -41.35 -19.22
CA GLU A 42 12.87 -42.40 -19.97
C GLU A 42 14.28 -41.88 -20.35
N ARG A 43 15.31 -42.49 -19.78
CA ARG A 43 16.70 -42.18 -20.13
C ARG A 43 16.93 -42.63 -21.57
N MET A 44 16.54 -41.79 -22.53
CA MET A 44 17.16 -41.77 -23.84
C MET A 44 18.67 -41.71 -23.59
N GLN A 45 19.43 -42.62 -24.19
CA GLN A 45 20.88 -42.67 -24.03
C GLN A 45 21.42 -41.25 -24.20
N ALA A 46 22.05 -40.72 -23.15
CA ALA A 46 22.67 -39.41 -23.17
C ALA A 46 23.94 -39.49 -24.03
N VAL A 47 23.75 -39.63 -25.34
CA VAL A 47 24.82 -39.48 -26.31
C VAL A 47 25.18 -37.99 -26.31
N PRO A 48 26.46 -37.61 -26.17
CA PRO A 48 26.85 -36.20 -26.21
C PRO A 48 26.33 -35.55 -27.51
N PHE A 49 25.51 -34.49 -27.37
CA PHE A 49 25.07 -33.70 -28.51
C PHE A 49 26.18 -32.70 -28.87
N HIS A 50 26.84 -32.91 -30.01
CA HIS A 50 27.81 -31.97 -30.55
C HIS A 50 27.08 -30.88 -31.33
N GLY A 51 26.54 -29.90 -30.59
CA GLY A 51 25.81 -28.75 -31.13
C GLY A 51 26.70 -27.59 -31.61
N GLU A 52 28.01 -27.80 -31.64
CA GLU A 52 28.96 -26.80 -32.12
C GLU A 52 28.80 -26.65 -33.62
N THR A 53 28.59 -25.41 -34.05
CA THR A 53 28.48 -25.09 -35.48
C THR A 53 29.85 -24.69 -35.99
N THR A 54 30.14 -24.97 -37.27
CA THR A 54 31.40 -24.55 -37.90
C THR A 54 31.61 -23.03 -37.82
N TYR A 55 30.54 -22.26 -37.67
CA TYR A 55 30.60 -20.82 -37.45
C TYR A 55 31.20 -20.45 -36.09
N GLN A 56 30.86 -21.17 -35.02
CA GLN A 56 31.41 -20.92 -33.68
C GLN A 56 32.92 -21.23 -33.64
N ASP A 57 33.36 -22.28 -34.33
CA ASP A 57 34.78 -22.66 -34.41
C ASP A 57 35.61 -21.75 -35.32
N ALA A 58 35.04 -21.26 -36.41
CA ALA A 58 35.75 -20.42 -37.37
C ALA A 58 35.92 -18.97 -36.88
N TYR A 59 35.01 -18.49 -36.04
CA TYR A 59 34.95 -17.08 -35.61
C TYR A 59 34.96 -16.88 -34.09
N PRO A 60 35.92 -17.46 -33.33
CA PRO A 60 36.10 -17.08 -31.94
C PRO A 60 36.63 -15.65 -31.86
N TRP A 61 36.20 -14.91 -30.86
CA TRP A 61 36.73 -13.58 -30.58
C TRP A 61 38.23 -13.68 -30.29
N LYS A 62 39.06 -12.91 -31.01
CA LYS A 62 40.51 -12.82 -30.75
C LYS A 62 40.82 -11.47 -30.14
N GLU A 63 41.45 -11.47 -28.96
CA GLU A 63 41.92 -10.22 -28.37
C GLU A 63 42.92 -9.54 -29.32
N PRO A 64 42.72 -8.24 -29.65
CA PRO A 64 43.64 -7.52 -30.50
C PRO A 64 44.99 -7.38 -29.78
N GLN A 65 46.05 -7.86 -30.42
CA GLN A 65 47.43 -7.69 -29.93
C GLN A 65 47.85 -6.23 -30.14
N ILE A 66 47.57 -5.37 -29.16
CA ILE A 66 47.98 -3.96 -29.20
C ILE A 66 49.48 -3.90 -28.89
N PRO A 67 50.35 -3.52 -29.84
CA PRO A 67 51.77 -3.40 -29.55
C PRO A 67 51.98 -2.28 -28.52
N LYS A 68 52.58 -2.61 -27.38
CA LYS A 68 52.95 -1.61 -26.38
C LYS A 68 53.90 -0.61 -27.04
N ARG A 69 53.49 0.66 -27.14
CA ARG A 69 54.32 1.74 -27.66
C ARG A 69 55.58 1.87 -26.80
N ARG A 70 56.71 1.35 -27.29
CA ARG A 70 58.03 1.63 -26.70
C ARG A 70 58.31 3.11 -26.93
N ARG A 71 58.22 3.93 -25.87
CA ARG A 71 58.88 5.24 -25.88
C ARG A 71 60.37 4.95 -26.02
N SER A 72 61.01 5.45 -27.08
CA SER A 72 62.47 5.52 -27.09
C SER A 72 62.86 6.43 -25.93
N ALA A 73 63.40 5.86 -24.87
CA ALA A 73 64.07 6.64 -23.83
C ALA A 73 65.40 7.12 -24.42
N SER A 74 65.34 8.05 -25.38
CA SER A 74 66.47 8.90 -25.70
C SER A 74 66.59 9.90 -24.57
N GLY A 75 67.07 9.44 -23.42
CA GLY A 75 67.62 10.31 -22.39
C GLY A 75 68.84 10.98 -23.00
N ARG A 76 68.63 12.10 -23.70
CA ARG A 76 69.73 13.01 -23.99
C ARG A 76 70.06 13.66 -22.66
N ASP A 77 71.26 13.42 -22.17
CA ASP A 77 71.82 14.19 -21.07
C ASP A 77 71.94 15.63 -21.56
N LEU A 78 70.92 16.43 -21.25
CA LEU A 78 70.92 17.85 -21.56
C LEU A 78 72.01 18.50 -20.69
N PRO A 79 72.85 19.39 -21.25
CA PRO A 79 73.80 20.14 -20.45
C PRO A 79 73.06 20.91 -19.35
N PRO A 80 73.70 21.16 -18.19
CA PRO A 80 73.10 21.93 -17.11
C PRO A 80 72.57 23.28 -17.64
N PHE A 81 71.30 23.57 -17.38
CA PHE A 81 70.71 24.86 -17.72
C PHE A 81 70.97 25.83 -16.57
N TYR A 82 71.75 26.87 -16.84
CA TYR A 82 72.03 27.93 -15.87
C TYR A 82 70.90 28.97 -15.91
N ASP A 83 69.99 28.90 -14.95
CA ASP A 83 68.82 29.80 -14.85
C ASP A 83 69.00 30.90 -13.79
N ASP A 84 70.20 31.03 -13.25
CA ASP A 84 70.59 32.04 -12.27
C ASP A 84 70.69 33.42 -12.94
N THR A 85 69.60 34.17 -12.88
CA THR A 85 69.60 35.57 -13.30
C THR A 85 70.07 36.46 -12.16
N THR A 86 70.70 37.60 -12.47
CA THR A 86 71.11 38.60 -11.48
C THR A 86 69.99 38.98 -10.51
N ASN A 87 68.75 39.07 -11.00
CA ASN A 87 67.59 39.34 -10.16
C ASN A 87 67.37 38.24 -9.09
N LYS A 88 67.41 36.95 -9.47
CA LYS A 88 67.24 35.82 -8.54
C LYS A 88 68.33 35.79 -7.47
N VAL A 89 69.55 36.17 -7.83
CA VAL A 89 70.70 36.18 -6.91
C VAL A 89 70.67 37.39 -5.97
N ASP A 90 70.31 38.57 -6.47
CA ASP A 90 70.42 39.83 -5.72
C ASP A 90 69.18 40.15 -4.84
N TYR A 91 67.99 39.67 -5.24
CA TYR A 91 66.71 40.01 -4.61
C TYR A 91 66.14 38.85 -3.76
N ILE A 92 66.95 38.36 -2.82
CA ILE A 92 66.56 37.35 -1.83
C ILE A 92 65.95 38.03 -0.59
N PRO A 93 64.96 37.43 0.09
CA PRO A 93 64.41 37.98 1.34
C PRO A 93 65.50 38.25 2.39
N LYS A 94 65.65 39.52 2.78
CA LYS A 94 66.60 39.95 3.83
C LYS A 94 65.89 40.01 5.16
N VAL A 95 66.41 39.32 6.18
CA VAL A 95 65.88 39.41 7.55
C VAL A 95 66.21 40.79 8.13
N PRO A 96 65.21 41.61 8.51
CA PRO A 96 65.47 42.92 9.11
C PRO A 96 66.08 42.75 10.51
N LYS A 97 67.16 43.49 10.80
CA LYS A 97 67.76 43.53 12.13
C LYS A 97 66.95 44.47 13.03
N ALA A 98 66.59 44.02 14.22
CA ALA A 98 65.93 44.87 15.21
C ALA A 98 66.85 46.03 15.61
N THR A 99 66.38 47.26 15.46
CA THR A 99 67.09 48.46 15.89
C THR A 99 66.84 48.72 17.38
N LYS A 100 67.83 49.32 18.04
CA LYS A 100 67.66 49.80 19.42
C LYS A 100 66.64 50.94 19.40
N THR A 101 65.61 50.85 20.24
CA THR A 101 64.62 51.91 20.39
C THR A 101 65.21 53.06 21.21
N PHE A 102 65.15 54.28 20.68
CA PHE A 102 65.50 55.51 21.41
C PHE A 102 64.31 56.06 22.22
N LYS A 103 63.36 55.20 22.59
CA LYS A 103 62.21 55.62 23.40
C LYS A 103 62.71 55.91 24.81
N PRO A 104 62.38 57.08 25.41
CA PRO A 104 62.74 57.36 26.78
C PRO A 104 62.10 56.31 27.70
N LYS A 105 62.84 55.92 28.74
CA LYS A 105 62.33 55.01 29.77
C LYS A 105 61.26 55.77 30.55
N TYR A 106 60.00 55.34 30.40
CA TYR A 106 58.89 55.92 31.16
C TYR A 106 58.95 55.37 32.59
N GLU A 107 59.50 56.16 33.50
CA GLU A 107 59.41 55.93 34.93
C GLU A 107 58.12 56.59 35.40
N GLY A 108 57.02 55.84 35.33
CA GLY A 108 55.71 56.35 35.76
C GLY A 108 55.76 56.71 37.25
N LEU A 109 55.53 57.99 37.57
CA LEU A 109 55.25 58.39 38.95
C LEU A 109 53.97 57.70 39.39
N SER A 110 54.10 56.64 40.19
CA SER A 110 52.96 56.03 40.87
C SER A 110 52.54 56.93 42.03
N ASN A 111 51.55 57.79 41.81
CA ASN A 111 50.87 58.44 42.92
C ASN A 111 50.05 57.36 43.65
N GLU A 112 50.39 57.05 44.90
CA GLU A 112 49.70 56.08 45.76
C GLU A 112 48.30 56.55 46.20
N ILE A 113 47.90 57.76 45.83
CA ILE A 113 46.62 58.34 46.20
C ILE A 113 45.56 57.88 45.19
N PRO A 114 44.48 57.21 45.65
CA PRO A 114 43.41 56.79 44.76
C PRO A 114 42.71 58.01 44.15
N PHE A 115 42.63 58.05 42.82
CA PHE A 115 41.89 59.09 42.12
C PHE A 115 40.37 58.85 42.25
N HIS A 116 39.68 59.74 42.95
CA HIS A 116 38.21 59.72 43.04
C HIS A 116 37.56 60.35 41.79
N GLY A 117 37.70 59.67 40.65
CA GLY A 117 37.22 60.10 39.33
C GLY A 117 35.74 59.83 39.02
N GLN A 118 34.93 59.53 40.04
CA GLN A 118 33.50 59.27 39.88
C GLN A 118 32.75 60.60 40.01
N THR A 119 32.23 61.09 38.88
CA THR A 119 31.36 62.27 38.87
C THR A 119 29.93 61.84 39.19
N SER A 120 29.11 62.76 39.72
CA SER A 120 27.68 62.50 39.96
C SER A 120 26.99 61.93 38.72
N HIS A 121 27.29 62.47 37.54
CA HIS A 121 26.77 61.98 36.27
C HIS A 121 27.06 60.48 36.01
N LYS A 122 28.28 60.01 36.29
CA LYS A 122 28.63 58.59 36.11
C LYS A 122 27.91 57.68 37.10
N VAL A 123 27.63 58.18 38.30
CA VAL A 123 26.93 57.44 39.35
C VAL A 123 25.43 57.38 39.08
N ASP A 124 24.84 58.49 38.62
CA ASP A 124 23.38 58.63 38.50
C ASP A 124 22.85 58.06 37.16
N TYR A 125 23.63 58.15 36.09
CA TYR A 125 23.22 57.79 34.72
C TYR A 125 23.87 56.49 34.23
N VAL A 126 23.65 55.41 34.98
CA VAL A 126 24.05 54.05 34.59
C VAL A 126 22.99 53.42 33.67
N PRO A 127 23.36 52.67 32.61
CA PRO A 127 22.39 51.96 31.79
C PRO A 127 21.53 51.01 32.64
N ARG A 128 20.22 51.28 32.71
CA ARG A 128 19.24 50.42 33.38
C ARG A 128 18.65 49.44 32.37
N GLN A 129 18.52 48.17 32.77
CA GLN A 129 17.82 47.18 31.95
C GLN A 129 16.32 47.46 32.00
N ALA A 130 15.73 47.80 30.85
CA ALA A 130 14.28 47.93 30.73
C ALA A 130 13.64 46.54 30.58
N GLN A 131 12.56 46.28 31.33
CA GLN A 131 11.76 45.07 31.12
C GLN A 131 11.01 45.19 29.79
N ARG A 132 11.16 44.19 28.92
CA ARG A 132 10.40 44.11 27.67
C ARG A 132 8.93 43.88 27.99
N GLN A 133 8.07 44.78 27.53
CA GLN A 133 6.63 44.58 27.61
C GLN A 133 6.24 43.35 26.78
N LYS A 134 5.39 42.49 27.34
CA LYS A 134 4.83 41.36 26.60
C LYS A 134 3.86 41.88 25.55
N ALA A 135 3.91 41.31 24.35
CA ALA A 135 2.94 41.63 23.31
C ALA A 135 1.54 41.24 23.79
N ILE A 136 0.60 42.19 23.81
CA ILE A 136 -0.81 41.93 24.12
C ILE A 136 -1.44 41.37 22.84
N LYS A 137 -1.62 40.05 22.79
CA LYS A 137 -2.43 39.40 21.75
C LYS A 137 -3.87 39.37 22.26
N LYS A 138 -4.80 40.00 21.53
CA LYS A 138 -6.23 39.81 21.77
C LYS A 138 -6.59 38.40 21.32
N GLU A 139 -7.27 37.64 22.16
CA GLU A 139 -7.82 36.35 21.78
C GLU A 139 -8.81 36.54 20.64
N SER A 140 -8.73 35.69 19.61
CA SER A 140 -9.64 35.76 18.47
C SER A 140 -11.02 35.29 18.90
N ASN A 141 -12.02 36.18 18.86
CA ASN A 141 -13.43 35.84 19.14
C ASN A 141 -14.09 35.00 18.03
N LEU A 142 -13.34 34.56 17.02
CA LEU A 142 -13.81 33.69 15.96
C LEU A 142 -13.64 32.25 16.41
N GLY A 143 -14.62 31.74 17.14
CA GLY A 143 -14.76 30.31 17.39
C GLY A 143 -15.29 29.57 16.15
N PRO A 144 -15.15 28.24 16.10
CA PRO A 144 -15.85 27.45 15.08
C PRO A 144 -17.36 27.71 15.17
N SER A 145 -17.99 28.01 14.03
CA SER A 145 -19.44 28.15 13.95
C SER A 145 -20.07 26.79 14.19
N ASN A 146 -21.02 26.71 15.13
CA ASN A 146 -21.77 25.47 15.41
C ASN A 146 -22.98 25.30 14.47
N ALA A 147 -22.93 25.92 13.28
CA ALA A 147 -24.00 25.89 12.30
C ALA A 147 -23.86 24.68 11.37
N ASP A 148 -24.97 23.99 11.11
CA ASP A 148 -25.02 22.86 10.21
C ASP A 148 -24.70 23.28 8.77
N PHE A 149 -23.77 22.57 8.12
CA PHE A 149 -23.43 22.82 6.72
C PHE A 149 -24.32 22.00 5.79
N HIS A 150 -25.26 22.67 5.12
CA HIS A 150 -26.13 22.05 4.11
C HIS A 150 -25.44 22.02 2.72
N GLY A 151 -24.39 21.21 2.59
CA GLY A 151 -23.54 21.13 1.40
C GLY A 151 -23.93 20.11 0.34
N LYS A 152 -25.23 19.83 0.12
CA LYS A 152 -25.64 18.87 -0.91
C LYS A 152 -25.67 19.55 -2.28
N THR A 153 -24.97 18.97 -3.26
CA THR A 153 -24.96 19.50 -4.63
C THR A 153 -26.19 19.02 -5.40
N LEU A 154 -26.58 19.76 -6.44
CA LEU A 154 -27.69 19.38 -7.31
C LEU A 154 -27.53 17.96 -7.87
N HIS A 155 -26.30 17.57 -8.24
CA HIS A 155 -26.00 16.22 -8.71
C HIS A 155 -26.30 15.12 -7.67
N GLN A 156 -25.98 15.36 -6.38
CA GLN A 156 -26.29 14.41 -5.31
C GLN A 156 -27.79 14.29 -5.04
N LEU A 157 -28.57 15.33 -5.34
CA LEU A 157 -30.04 15.31 -5.22
C LEU A 157 -30.70 14.61 -6.41
N ASP A 158 -30.15 14.80 -7.61
CA ASP A 158 -30.79 14.36 -8.86
C ASP A 158 -30.46 12.91 -9.24
N TYR A 159 -29.31 12.38 -8.81
CA TYR A 159 -28.81 11.06 -9.20
C TYR A 159 -28.80 10.09 -8.01
N ASP A 160 -29.99 9.65 -7.59
CA ASP A 160 -30.23 8.76 -6.44
C ASP A 160 -30.29 7.26 -6.79
N GLY A 161 -29.93 6.87 -8.02
CA GLY A 161 -29.81 5.47 -8.42
C GLY A 161 -31.15 4.71 -8.45
N ARG A 162 -32.20 5.31 -9.03
CA ARG A 162 -33.52 4.69 -9.16
C ARG A 162 -33.45 3.33 -9.87
N LYS A 163 -34.01 2.30 -9.26
CA LYS A 163 -34.14 0.95 -9.86
C LYS A 163 -35.37 0.90 -10.76
N GLY A 164 -35.18 0.60 -12.04
CA GLY A 164 -36.28 0.36 -12.98
C GLY A 164 -36.95 -1.00 -12.77
N GLU A 165 -38.25 -1.08 -13.05
CA GLU A 165 -38.97 -2.36 -13.01
C GLU A 165 -38.52 -3.29 -14.14
N ARG A 166 -38.46 -4.60 -13.85
CA ARG A 166 -38.10 -5.62 -14.86
C ARG A 166 -39.24 -5.76 -15.87
N ALA A 167 -38.93 -5.63 -17.16
CA ALA A 167 -39.92 -5.83 -18.22
C ALA A 167 -40.49 -7.26 -18.22
N LYS A 168 -41.80 -7.39 -18.44
CA LYS A 168 -42.47 -8.68 -18.53
C LYS A 168 -42.24 -9.32 -19.92
N PRO A 169 -41.97 -10.63 -20.00
CA PRO A 169 -41.80 -11.32 -21.28
C PRO A 169 -43.14 -11.48 -22.01
N THR A 170 -43.18 -11.12 -23.30
CA THR A 170 -44.34 -11.34 -24.16
C THR A 170 -44.26 -12.74 -24.80
N ARG A 171 -44.89 -13.74 -24.17
CA ARG A 171 -45.02 -15.08 -24.76
C ARG A 171 -46.34 -15.19 -25.52
N VAL A 172 -46.27 -15.45 -26.83
CA VAL A 172 -47.45 -15.79 -27.64
C VAL A 172 -48.00 -17.13 -27.14
N GLN A 173 -49.29 -17.18 -26.79
CA GLN A 173 -49.90 -18.42 -26.32
C GLN A 173 -50.09 -19.37 -27.50
N SER A 174 -49.50 -20.57 -27.42
CA SER A 174 -49.70 -21.63 -28.41
C SER A 174 -50.93 -22.45 -28.00
N GLU A 175 -51.97 -22.47 -28.83
CA GLU A 175 -53.10 -23.38 -28.62
C GLU A 175 -52.66 -24.85 -28.82
N PRO A 176 -53.18 -25.79 -28.00
CA PRO A 176 -52.81 -27.20 -28.10
C PRO A 176 -53.37 -27.81 -29.39
N LEU A 177 -52.48 -28.39 -30.21
CA LEU A 177 -52.76 -28.92 -31.56
C LEU A 177 -53.82 -30.04 -31.63
N PHE A 178 -54.15 -30.71 -30.52
CA PHE A 178 -55.07 -31.85 -30.54
C PHE A 178 -56.06 -31.84 -29.36
N PRO A 179 -57.37 -31.94 -29.61
CA PRO A 179 -58.38 -32.04 -28.56
C PRO A 179 -58.39 -33.46 -27.96
N LYS A 180 -58.49 -33.54 -26.63
CA LYS A 180 -58.68 -34.81 -25.92
C LYS A 180 -60.09 -35.32 -26.16
N THR A 181 -60.25 -36.46 -26.82
CA THR A 181 -61.53 -37.17 -26.91
C THR A 181 -61.59 -38.29 -25.88
N ASN A 182 -62.75 -38.52 -25.28
CA ASN A 182 -62.95 -39.57 -24.29
C ASN A 182 -62.95 -40.95 -24.97
N THR A 183 -61.99 -41.80 -24.61
CA THR A 183 -61.91 -43.21 -25.04
C THR A 183 -62.93 -44.05 -24.25
N ILE A 184 -63.70 -44.89 -24.95
CA ILE A 184 -64.70 -45.77 -24.31
C ILE A 184 -64.01 -47.08 -23.94
N ASP A 185 -63.42 -47.13 -22.75
CA ASP A 185 -62.61 -48.27 -22.28
C ASP A 185 -63.41 -49.26 -21.41
N SER A 186 -64.73 -49.38 -21.62
CA SER A 186 -65.57 -50.31 -20.84
C SER A 186 -65.98 -51.53 -21.65
N THR A 187 -65.83 -52.72 -21.05
CA THR A 187 -66.16 -54.00 -21.67
C THR A 187 -67.58 -54.41 -21.34
N THR A 188 -68.23 -55.16 -22.23
CA THR A 188 -69.60 -55.68 -22.02
C THR A 188 -69.73 -56.47 -20.73
N HIS A 189 -68.71 -57.24 -20.32
CA HIS A 189 -68.72 -57.96 -19.05
C HIS A 189 -68.90 -57.03 -17.83
N LYS A 190 -68.22 -55.88 -17.80
CA LYS A 190 -68.38 -54.88 -16.72
C LYS A 190 -69.78 -54.26 -16.72
N ALA A 191 -70.41 -54.14 -17.88
CA ALA A 191 -71.78 -53.61 -17.99
C ALA A 191 -72.85 -54.65 -17.57
N SER A 192 -72.61 -55.94 -17.82
CA SER A 192 -73.62 -57.00 -17.64
C SER A 192 -73.68 -57.60 -16.23
N TYR A 193 -72.56 -57.71 -15.53
CA TYR A 193 -72.51 -58.34 -14.20
C TYR A 193 -72.41 -57.31 -13.09
N VAL A 194 -73.57 -56.74 -12.70
CA VAL A 194 -73.70 -55.84 -11.55
C VAL A 194 -74.28 -56.60 -10.36
N ARG A 195 -73.79 -56.33 -9.14
CA ARG A 195 -74.30 -56.95 -7.91
C ARG A 195 -75.76 -56.54 -7.69
N LEU A 196 -76.67 -57.49 -7.87
CA LEU A 196 -78.09 -57.31 -7.58
C LEU A 196 -78.33 -57.40 -6.06
N LYS A 197 -79.30 -56.63 -5.54
CA LYS A 197 -79.73 -56.73 -4.14
C LYS A 197 -80.73 -57.89 -4.01
N ASN A 198 -80.54 -58.75 -3.03
CA ASN A 198 -81.47 -59.84 -2.76
C ASN A 198 -82.69 -59.31 -2.00
N GLU A 199 -83.90 -59.69 -2.41
CA GLU A 199 -85.11 -59.38 -1.65
C GLU A 199 -85.26 -60.33 -0.46
N ASN A 200 -85.64 -59.81 0.71
CA ASN A 200 -85.78 -60.58 1.95
C ASN A 200 -86.96 -61.57 1.88
N CYS A 201 -86.75 -62.77 2.42
CA CYS A 201 -87.74 -63.84 2.40
C CYS A 201 -88.92 -63.54 3.35
N PRO A 202 -90.19 -63.71 2.92
CA PRO A 202 -91.37 -63.33 3.71
C PRO A 202 -91.50 -64.06 5.07
N ALA A 203 -90.82 -65.20 5.26
CA ALA A 203 -90.80 -65.94 6.52
C ALA A 203 -90.09 -65.17 7.66
N GLU A 204 -89.20 -64.23 7.34
CA GLU A 204 -88.46 -63.41 8.31
C GLU A 204 -89.40 -62.50 9.13
N ALA A 205 -90.57 -62.13 8.59
CA ALA A 205 -91.56 -61.28 9.27
C ALA A 205 -92.32 -62.01 10.40
N ILE A 206 -92.41 -63.34 10.35
CA ILE A 206 -93.19 -64.15 11.31
C ILE A 206 -92.39 -64.40 12.60
N LEU A 207 -91.07 -64.62 12.49
CA LEU A 207 -90.19 -64.87 13.64
C LEU A 207 -90.08 -63.67 14.59
N ASN A 208 -90.24 -62.44 14.09
CA ASN A 208 -90.17 -61.24 14.91
C ASN A 208 -91.44 -60.94 15.73
N LYS A 209 -92.58 -61.60 15.44
CA LYS A 209 -93.88 -61.32 16.10
C LYS A 209 -94.09 -62.09 17.42
N ALA A 210 -93.33 -63.15 17.68
CA ALA A 210 -93.55 -64.06 18.82
C ALA A 210 -92.85 -63.65 20.14
N ARG A 211 -92.09 -62.55 20.19
CA ARG A 211 -91.22 -62.20 21.34
C ARG A 211 -91.77 -61.13 22.30
N GLY A 212 -93.07 -60.83 22.28
CA GLY A 212 -93.67 -59.76 23.10
C GLY A 212 -94.84 -60.19 23.97
N TRP A 213 -94.62 -60.98 25.03
CA TRP A 213 -95.53 -61.10 26.19
C TRP A 213 -94.70 -61.04 27.49
N VAL A 214 -94.89 -59.99 28.28
CA VAL A 214 -94.39 -59.87 29.67
C VAL A 214 -95.61 -59.88 30.58
N VAL A 215 -95.70 -60.86 31.48
CA VAL A 215 -96.67 -60.92 32.59
C VAL A 215 -96.10 -60.11 33.75
N LYS A 216 -96.99 -59.39 34.45
CA LYS A 216 -96.74 -58.60 35.67
C LYS A 216 -96.10 -59.42 36.79
#